data_AF-A0A7I8VKT2-F1
#
_entry.id   AF-A0A7I8VKT2-F1
#
_cell.length_a   1.000
_cell.length_b   1.000
_cell.length_c   1.000
_cell.angle_alpha   90.00
_cell.angle_beta   90.00
_cell.angle_gamma   90.00
#
_symmetry.space_group_name_H-M   'P 1'
#
loop_
_entity.id
_entity.type
_entity.pdbx_description
1 polymer ?
#
loop_
_entity_poly.entity_id
_entity_poly.type
_entity_poly.pdbx_seq_one_letter_code
_entity_poly.pdbx_strand_id
1 'polypeptide(L)'
;MASERAKFAFRSLPNKKFSFFENKENQERLLKWSMKDRILIQGFLFDKQFKEYEKDEFVLDFFKDPEVTSSLKSLSSSGKWSPIGIEAKSVKVETIPVTVISMDFFDKLYKGVAKESGALCKCLDEYIDEFIASDELRKMMLSEESDYYDIFDESEKSELLFRLFRHLCIGGQVCQYEDELQPYLDITKGLYKDLVSVVKDSNSNKLKVQSIAFKVTAFEKDGAIYFPSTKNHMQDFAYLIIDPLKRHVNVIQHVFGASAF
;
A
#
# COMPACT_ATOMS: atom_id res chain seq x y z
N MET A 1 -14.09 -27.32 -22.92
CA MET A 1 -12.92 -27.12 -22.04
C MET A 1 -13.48 -26.96 -20.64
N ALA A 2 -13.10 -27.83 -19.71
CA ALA A 2 -13.60 -27.77 -18.34
C ALA A 2 -13.17 -26.43 -17.73
N SER A 3 -14.14 -25.67 -17.21
CA SER A 3 -13.86 -24.55 -16.31
C SER A 3 -13.11 -25.14 -15.12
N GLU A 4 -11.79 -24.91 -15.02
CA GLU A 4 -11.04 -25.28 -13.83
C GLU A 4 -11.68 -24.55 -12.65
N ARG A 5 -12.20 -25.34 -11.72
CA ARG A 5 -12.90 -24.85 -10.54
C ARG A 5 -11.90 -24.05 -9.70
N ALA A 6 -12.24 -22.81 -9.38
CA ALA A 6 -11.43 -21.95 -8.51
C ALA A 6 -11.00 -22.71 -7.25
N LYS A 7 -9.73 -22.56 -6.88
CA LYS A 7 -9.13 -23.25 -5.75
C LYS A 7 -9.47 -22.56 -4.45
N PHE A 8 -9.52 -21.24 -4.40
CA PHE A 8 -9.88 -20.49 -3.20
C PHE A 8 -11.28 -19.88 -3.34
N ALA A 9 -12.00 -19.80 -2.22
CA ALA A 9 -13.24 -19.05 -2.11
C ALA A 9 -13.08 -17.95 -1.05
N PHE A 10 -13.70 -16.80 -1.28
CA PHE A 10 -13.50 -15.62 -0.44
C PHE A 10 -14.79 -15.14 0.21
N ARG A 11 -14.65 -14.45 1.35
CA ARG A 11 -15.77 -13.81 2.04
C ARG A 11 -15.40 -12.40 2.45
N SER A 12 -16.21 -11.40 2.10
CA SER A 12 -15.98 -10.02 2.53
C SER A 12 -16.11 -9.87 4.05
N LEU A 13 -15.31 -8.96 4.63
CA LEU A 13 -15.40 -8.56 6.03
C LEU A 13 -15.81 -7.08 6.13
N PRO A 14 -17.07 -6.71 5.80
CA PRO A 14 -17.51 -5.32 5.71
C PRO A 14 -17.42 -4.57 7.05
N ASN A 15 -17.48 -5.29 8.17
CA ASN A 15 -17.43 -4.72 9.52
C ASN A 15 -16.01 -4.71 10.12
N LYS A 16 -14.99 -5.15 9.36
CA LYS A 16 -13.61 -5.10 9.85
C LYS A 16 -13.17 -3.64 9.94
N LYS A 17 -12.82 -3.22 11.15
CA LYS A 17 -12.31 -1.89 11.45
C LYS A 17 -10.79 -1.89 11.36
N PHE A 18 -10.26 -0.77 10.88
CA PHE A 18 -8.83 -0.48 10.83
C PHE A 18 -8.61 0.76 11.67
N SER A 19 -7.86 0.62 12.76
CA SER A 19 -7.63 1.70 13.73
C SER A 19 -7.04 2.95 13.08
N PHE A 20 -6.27 2.75 12.01
CA PHE A 20 -5.71 3.77 11.13
C PHE A 20 -6.77 4.73 10.59
N PHE A 21 -7.93 4.21 10.14
CA PHE A 21 -9.00 5.04 9.56
C PHE A 21 -9.95 5.62 10.61
N GLU A 22 -10.06 5.01 11.78
CA GLU A 22 -10.93 5.51 12.86
C GLU A 22 -10.31 6.70 13.62
N ASN A 23 -8.98 6.84 13.58
CA ASN A 23 -8.28 7.95 14.21
C ASN A 23 -8.51 9.27 13.43
N LYS A 24 -9.08 10.26 14.10
CA LYS A 24 -9.39 11.59 13.55
C LYS A 24 -8.14 12.32 13.05
N GLU A 25 -7.05 12.27 13.79
CA GLU A 25 -5.78 12.91 13.40
C GLU A 25 -5.25 12.29 12.10
N ASN A 26 -5.32 10.96 11.98
CA ASN A 26 -4.95 10.28 10.75
C ASN A 26 -5.82 10.72 9.57
N GLN A 27 -7.13 10.89 9.78
CA GLN A 27 -8.04 11.40 8.74
C GLN A 27 -7.71 12.85 8.33
N GLU A 28 -7.38 13.70 9.29
CA GLU A 28 -6.95 15.08 9.04
C GLU A 28 -5.63 15.12 8.24
N ARG A 29 -4.68 14.24 8.58
CA ARG A 29 -3.43 14.08 7.80
C ARG A 29 -3.67 13.57 6.40
N LEU A 30 -4.49 12.53 6.22
CA LEU A 30 -4.84 12.03 4.88
C LEU A 30 -5.57 13.08 4.05
N LEU A 31 -6.40 13.92 4.66
CA LEU A 31 -7.03 15.05 3.98
C LEU A 31 -5.97 16.05 3.51
N LYS A 32 -5.08 16.45 4.42
CA LYS A 32 -3.96 17.36 4.13
C LYS A 32 -3.08 16.81 3.01
N TRP A 33 -2.80 15.51 3.00
CA TRP A 33 -1.98 14.85 1.99
C TRP A 33 -2.74 14.48 0.72
N SER A 34 -4.00 14.91 0.55
CA SER A 34 -4.84 14.62 -0.62
C SER A 34 -5.08 13.13 -0.88
N MET A 35 -5.04 12.30 0.17
CA MET A 35 -5.27 10.85 0.09
C MET A 35 -6.61 10.42 0.69
N LYS A 36 -7.23 11.27 1.54
CA LYS A 36 -8.53 10.96 2.15
C LYS A 36 -9.59 10.78 1.05
N ASP A 37 -10.42 9.75 1.22
CA ASP A 37 -11.43 9.30 0.27
C ASP A 37 -10.86 8.75 -1.06
N ARG A 38 -9.52 8.65 -1.19
CA ARG A 38 -8.81 8.04 -2.32
C ARG A 38 -7.92 6.86 -1.94
N ILE A 39 -7.70 6.64 -0.65
CA ILE A 39 -7.10 5.43 -0.07
C ILE A 39 -8.17 4.61 0.66
N LEU A 40 -8.13 3.30 0.52
CA LEU A 40 -9.08 2.37 1.14
C LEU A 40 -8.40 1.08 1.57
N ILE A 41 -8.83 0.52 2.70
CA ILE A 41 -8.50 -0.86 3.10
C ILE A 41 -9.78 -1.68 3.18
N GLN A 42 -9.77 -2.87 2.59
CA GLN A 42 -10.85 -3.86 2.70
C GLN A 42 -10.31 -5.21 3.18
N GLY A 43 -11.05 -5.88 4.06
CA GLY A 43 -10.69 -7.21 4.56
C GLY A 43 -11.53 -8.31 3.94
N PHE A 44 -10.91 -9.47 3.72
CA PHE A 44 -11.58 -10.69 3.28
C PHE A 44 -11.04 -11.91 4.04
N LEU A 45 -11.86 -12.96 4.11
CA LEU A 45 -11.45 -14.31 4.50
C LEU A 45 -11.23 -15.17 3.27
N PHE A 46 -10.40 -16.20 3.40
CA PHE A 46 -10.32 -17.29 2.43
C PHE A 46 -10.41 -18.66 3.11
N ASP A 47 -10.87 -19.67 2.37
CA ASP A 47 -11.32 -20.95 2.93
C ASP A 47 -10.19 -21.98 3.12
N LYS A 48 -9.14 -21.96 2.31
CA LYS A 48 -8.05 -22.96 2.30
C LYS A 48 -6.74 -22.44 2.85
N GLN A 49 -5.79 -23.34 3.12
CA GLN A 49 -4.44 -22.94 3.49
C GLN A 49 -3.73 -22.35 2.27
N PHE A 50 -3.14 -21.17 2.44
CA PHE A 50 -2.35 -20.51 1.42
C PHE A 50 -0.88 -20.96 1.50
N LYS A 51 -0.26 -21.18 0.34
CA LYS A 51 1.18 -21.43 0.20
C LYS A 51 1.76 -20.45 -0.80
N GLU A 52 2.93 -19.89 -0.50
CA GLU A 52 3.51 -18.78 -1.27
C GLU A 52 3.74 -19.08 -2.76
N TYR A 53 4.08 -20.31 -3.13
CA TYR A 53 4.25 -20.69 -4.53
C TYR A 53 2.93 -20.65 -5.34
N GLU A 54 1.78 -20.57 -4.66
CA GLU A 54 0.45 -20.47 -5.25
C GLU A 54 -0.01 -19.02 -5.42
N LYS A 55 0.89 -18.03 -5.23
CA LYS A 55 0.55 -16.59 -5.25
C LYS A 55 -0.23 -16.16 -6.50
N ASP A 56 0.20 -16.61 -7.67
CA ASP A 56 -0.39 -16.18 -8.94
C ASP A 56 -1.81 -16.77 -9.12
N GLU A 57 -1.99 -18.04 -8.73
CA GLU A 57 -3.29 -18.71 -8.70
C GLU A 57 -4.22 -18.09 -7.66
N PHE A 58 -3.73 -17.83 -6.45
CA PHE A 58 -4.50 -17.22 -5.36
C PHE A 58 -5.01 -15.83 -5.72
N VAL A 59 -4.14 -14.97 -6.29
CA VAL A 59 -4.53 -13.62 -6.69
C VAL A 59 -5.49 -13.66 -7.89
N LEU A 60 -5.29 -14.57 -8.83
CA LEU A 60 -6.22 -14.75 -9.95
C LEU A 60 -7.60 -15.22 -9.48
N ASP A 61 -7.65 -16.20 -8.57
CA ASP A 61 -8.89 -16.66 -7.94
C ASP A 61 -9.57 -15.52 -7.17
N PHE A 62 -8.79 -14.72 -6.43
CA PHE A 62 -9.31 -13.55 -5.71
C PHE A 62 -10.04 -12.58 -6.64
N PHE A 63 -9.44 -12.20 -7.77
CA PHE A 63 -10.08 -11.28 -8.72
C PHE A 63 -11.14 -11.93 -9.63
N LYS A 64 -11.34 -13.24 -9.56
CA LYS A 64 -12.44 -13.96 -10.24
C LYS A 64 -13.58 -14.35 -9.31
N ASP A 65 -13.37 -14.26 -8.01
CA ASP A 65 -14.36 -14.68 -7.03
C ASP A 65 -15.60 -13.75 -7.06
N PRO A 66 -16.83 -14.29 -7.16
CA PRO A 66 -18.05 -13.49 -7.21
C PRO A 66 -18.28 -12.58 -6.00
N GLU A 67 -17.89 -13.02 -4.81
CA GLU A 67 -17.98 -12.20 -3.59
C GLU A 67 -16.97 -11.05 -3.65
N VAL A 68 -15.75 -11.30 -4.13
CA VAL A 68 -14.75 -10.24 -4.31
C VAL A 68 -15.19 -9.24 -5.38
N THR A 69 -15.65 -9.71 -6.54
CA THR A 69 -16.07 -8.81 -7.63
C THR A 69 -17.28 -7.94 -7.25
N SER A 70 -18.17 -8.43 -6.40
CA SER A 70 -19.33 -7.69 -5.91
C SER A 70 -19.07 -6.80 -4.67
N SER A 71 -17.92 -6.92 -4.01
CA SER A 71 -17.64 -6.20 -2.75
C SER A 71 -16.31 -5.43 -2.71
N LEU A 72 -15.25 -5.90 -3.37
CA LEU A 72 -14.01 -5.14 -3.52
C LEU A 72 -14.31 -3.90 -4.36
N LYS A 73 -13.98 -2.73 -3.81
CA LYS A 73 -14.25 -1.47 -4.47
C LYS A 73 -13.06 -1.06 -5.34
N SER A 74 -13.32 -0.32 -6.40
CA SER A 74 -12.33 0.49 -7.11
C SER A 74 -12.86 1.91 -7.22
N LEU A 75 -11.97 2.89 -7.37
CA LEU A 75 -12.33 4.29 -7.50
C LEU A 75 -12.56 4.61 -8.97
N SER A 76 -13.79 5.00 -9.33
CA SER A 76 -14.10 5.42 -10.69
C SER A 76 -13.38 6.71 -11.08
N SER A 77 -13.33 7.00 -12.38
CA SER A 77 -12.87 8.30 -12.90
C SER A 77 -13.68 9.50 -12.35
N SER A 78 -14.93 9.27 -11.94
CA SER A 78 -15.78 10.25 -11.27
C SER A 78 -15.53 10.39 -9.76
N GLY A 79 -14.53 9.69 -9.21
CA GLY A 79 -14.16 9.77 -7.79
C GLY A 79 -15.12 9.05 -6.85
N LYS A 80 -15.90 8.08 -7.34
CA LYS A 80 -16.84 7.30 -6.53
C LYS A 80 -16.33 5.87 -6.36
N TRP A 81 -16.28 5.40 -5.12
CA TRP A 81 -16.01 4.00 -4.83
C TRP A 81 -17.22 3.14 -5.17
N SER A 82 -17.02 2.14 -6.02
CA SER A 82 -18.02 1.12 -6.37
C SER A 82 -17.37 -0.25 -6.46
N PRO A 83 -18.12 -1.35 -6.29
CA PRO A 83 -17.61 -2.69 -6.57
C PRO A 83 -16.94 -2.77 -7.95
N ILE A 84 -15.87 -3.57 -8.08
CA ILE A 84 -15.18 -3.74 -9.35
C ILE A 84 -16.09 -4.33 -10.43
N GLY A 85 -17.02 -5.21 -10.06
CA GLY A 85 -18.08 -5.73 -10.93
C GLY A 85 -17.63 -6.58 -12.12
N ILE A 86 -16.32 -6.78 -12.31
CA ILE A 86 -15.74 -7.55 -13.42
C ILE A 86 -14.67 -8.51 -12.91
N GLU A 87 -14.60 -9.68 -13.55
CA GLU A 87 -13.61 -10.71 -13.29
C GLU A 87 -12.29 -10.41 -14.03
N ALA A 88 -11.16 -10.67 -13.38
CA ALA A 88 -9.86 -10.57 -14.04
C ALA A 88 -9.67 -11.66 -15.09
N LYS A 89 -9.18 -11.28 -16.28
CA LYS A 89 -8.68 -12.25 -17.25
C LYS A 89 -7.29 -12.76 -16.86
N SER A 90 -6.44 -11.85 -16.40
CA SER A 90 -5.09 -12.13 -15.92
C SER A 90 -4.69 -11.14 -14.82
N VAL A 91 -3.61 -11.46 -14.11
CA VAL A 91 -3.09 -10.64 -13.01
C VAL A 91 -1.57 -10.53 -13.11
N LYS A 92 -1.02 -9.42 -12.64
CA LYS A 92 0.41 -9.25 -12.38
C LYS A 92 0.60 -9.23 -10.86
N VAL A 93 1.49 -10.08 -10.37
CA VAL A 93 1.75 -10.26 -8.93
C VAL A 93 3.23 -10.10 -8.64
N GLU A 94 3.58 -9.02 -7.94
CA GLU A 94 4.94 -8.75 -7.47
C GLU A 94 5.02 -9.08 -5.97
N THR A 95 5.94 -9.97 -5.59
CA THR A 95 6.20 -10.29 -4.18
C THR A 95 6.90 -9.12 -3.50
N ILE A 96 6.33 -8.67 -2.38
CA ILE A 96 6.86 -7.54 -1.61
C ILE A 96 7.46 -8.08 -0.31
N PRO A 97 8.75 -7.82 -0.03
CA PRO A 97 9.34 -8.15 1.26
C PRO A 97 8.57 -7.49 2.40
N VAL A 98 8.30 -8.29 3.45
CA VAL A 98 7.67 -7.82 4.69
C VAL A 98 8.52 -8.36 5.83
N THR A 99 9.69 -7.79 6.03
CA THR A 99 10.65 -8.29 7.03
C THR A 99 10.91 -7.31 8.17
N VAL A 100 10.68 -6.01 7.94
CA VAL A 100 10.96 -4.96 8.91
C VAL A 100 9.93 -4.95 10.05
N ILE A 101 10.42 -5.01 11.29
CA ILE A 101 9.58 -5.04 12.51
C ILE A 101 9.77 -3.82 13.42
N SER A 102 10.73 -2.93 13.11
CA SER A 102 11.03 -1.73 13.89
C SER A 102 11.00 -0.48 13.01
N MET A 103 10.56 0.64 13.59
CA MET A 103 10.59 1.95 12.93
C MET A 103 12.00 2.56 12.87
N ASP A 104 12.95 2.04 13.66
CA ASP A 104 14.38 2.41 13.61
C ASP A 104 14.99 2.22 12.21
N PHE A 105 14.31 1.44 11.35
CA PHE A 105 14.57 1.36 9.92
C PHE A 105 14.71 2.75 9.28
N PHE A 106 13.92 3.73 9.71
CA PHE A 106 13.94 5.10 9.19
C PHE A 106 14.97 6.02 9.86
N ASP A 107 15.76 5.55 10.84
CA ASP A 107 16.78 6.37 11.50
C ASP A 107 17.85 6.85 10.51
N LYS A 108 18.01 6.15 9.38
CA LYS A 108 18.90 6.58 8.30
C LYS A 108 18.54 7.96 7.72
N LEU A 109 17.28 8.39 7.82
CA LEU A 109 16.84 9.71 7.36
C LEU A 109 17.53 10.86 8.10
N TYR A 110 17.98 10.65 9.34
CA TYR A 110 18.72 11.67 10.10
C TYR A 110 20.13 11.94 9.56
N LYS A 111 20.58 11.23 8.51
CA LYS A 111 21.86 11.43 7.83
C LYS A 111 21.78 12.49 6.71
N GLY A 112 20.99 13.54 6.91
CA GLY A 112 20.92 14.69 6.01
C GLY A 112 19.53 14.97 5.44
N VAL A 113 18.61 14.01 5.46
CA VAL A 113 17.21 14.22 5.02
C VAL A 113 16.38 14.93 6.08
N ALA A 114 16.59 14.58 7.36
CA ALA A 114 16.00 15.25 8.50
C ALA A 114 17.09 15.65 9.51
N LYS A 115 16.85 16.73 10.25
CA LYS A 115 17.67 17.16 11.38
C LYS A 115 17.36 16.29 12.60
N GLU A 116 18.25 16.29 13.59
CA GLU A 116 18.01 15.63 14.89
C GLU A 116 16.70 16.08 15.57
N SER A 117 16.24 17.30 15.28
CA SER A 117 14.95 17.82 15.80
C SER A 117 13.72 17.19 15.15
N GLY A 118 13.86 16.43 14.05
CA GLY A 118 12.76 15.93 13.22
C GLY A 118 12.46 16.80 12.00
N ALA A 119 12.98 18.04 11.95
CA ALA A 119 12.70 18.99 10.88
C ALA A 119 13.32 18.51 9.56
N LEU A 120 12.54 18.49 8.49
CA LEU A 120 12.99 18.10 7.16
C LEU A 120 13.93 19.15 6.59
N CYS A 121 15.05 18.69 6.03
CA CYS A 121 15.99 19.55 5.33
C CYS A 121 15.34 20.08 4.04
N LYS A 122 15.30 21.40 3.88
CA LYS A 122 14.73 22.06 2.70
C LYS A 122 15.70 22.02 1.54
N CYS A 123 15.18 21.86 0.33
CA CYS A 123 15.92 21.98 -0.91
C CYS A 123 15.29 23.06 -1.79
N LEU A 124 15.94 23.38 -2.91
CA LEU A 124 15.28 24.20 -3.95
C LEU A 124 14.12 23.41 -4.54
N ASP A 125 13.05 24.12 -4.91
CA ASP A 125 11.89 23.49 -5.54
C ASP A 125 12.29 22.81 -6.85
N GLU A 126 12.06 21.50 -6.91
CA GLU A 126 12.30 20.68 -8.08
C GLU A 126 10.97 20.07 -8.56
N TYR A 127 10.66 20.30 -9.83
CA TYR A 127 9.46 19.77 -10.46
C TYR A 127 9.79 18.41 -11.07
N ILE A 128 9.23 17.35 -10.49
CA ILE A 128 9.45 15.95 -10.90
C ILE A 128 8.10 15.38 -11.29
N ASP A 129 7.86 15.25 -12.60
CA ASP A 129 6.57 14.91 -13.19
C ASP A 129 5.42 15.82 -12.69
N GLU A 130 4.45 15.24 -11.98
CA GLU A 130 3.29 15.94 -11.41
C GLU A 130 3.53 16.41 -9.96
N PHE A 131 4.76 16.27 -9.44
CA PHE A 131 5.11 16.59 -8.06
C PHE A 131 6.11 17.74 -7.95
N ILE A 132 6.06 18.42 -6.80
CA ILE A 132 7.08 19.38 -6.37
C ILE A 132 7.78 18.78 -5.16
N ALA A 133 9.11 18.70 -5.23
CA ALA A 133 9.98 18.40 -4.10
C ALA A 133 10.60 19.70 -3.57
N SER A 134 10.23 20.07 -2.35
CA SER A 134 10.70 21.28 -1.65
C SER A 134 11.54 20.94 -0.40
N ASP A 135 11.80 19.66 -0.20
CA ASP A 135 12.61 19.10 0.88
C ASP A 135 13.32 17.84 0.40
N GLU A 136 14.39 17.48 1.11
CA GLU A 136 15.27 16.36 0.77
C GLU A 136 14.55 15.01 0.88
N LEU A 137 13.50 14.89 1.70
CA LEU A 137 12.75 13.65 1.85
C LEU A 137 11.94 13.36 0.58
N ARG A 138 11.17 14.34 0.12
CA ARG A 138 10.39 14.20 -1.12
C ARG A 138 11.31 14.07 -2.33
N LYS A 139 12.41 14.84 -2.37
CA LYS A 139 13.41 14.74 -3.44
C LYS A 139 14.02 13.34 -3.51
N MET A 140 14.46 12.78 -2.37
CA MET A 140 14.97 11.40 -2.28
C MET A 140 13.96 10.36 -2.80
N MET A 141 12.66 10.57 -2.58
CA MET A 141 11.62 9.62 -2.99
C MET A 141 11.24 9.72 -4.48
N LEU A 142 11.48 10.88 -5.11
CA LEU A 142 11.00 11.21 -6.44
C LEU A 142 12.12 11.23 -7.49
N SER A 143 13.36 11.54 -7.12
CA SER A 143 14.49 11.70 -8.05
C SER A 143 15.64 10.77 -7.71
N GLU A 144 16.10 10.00 -8.69
CA GLU A 144 17.31 9.18 -8.60
C GLU A 144 18.60 10.03 -8.56
N GLU A 145 18.50 11.31 -8.93
CA GLU A 145 19.61 12.27 -8.88
C GLU A 145 19.75 12.94 -7.49
N SER A 146 18.91 12.58 -6.52
CA SER A 146 19.05 13.07 -5.15
C SER A 146 20.35 12.56 -4.52
N ASP A 147 21.10 13.46 -3.87
CA ASP A 147 22.28 13.11 -3.06
C ASP A 147 21.97 12.08 -1.95
N TYR A 148 20.70 11.94 -1.59
CA TYR A 148 20.21 11.04 -0.56
C TYR A 148 19.50 9.79 -1.10
N TYR A 149 19.40 9.61 -2.42
CA TYR A 149 18.67 8.50 -3.05
C TYR A 149 19.11 7.13 -2.51
N ASP A 150 20.40 6.96 -2.23
CA ASP A 150 21.02 5.72 -1.77
C ASP A 150 21.16 5.62 -0.23
N ILE A 151 20.47 6.46 0.55
CA ILE A 151 20.36 6.26 2.01
C ILE A 151 19.76 4.89 2.32
N PHE A 152 18.80 4.46 1.48
CA PHE A 152 18.22 3.12 1.48
C PHE A 152 18.67 2.40 0.22
N ASP A 153 19.06 1.13 0.34
CA ASP A 153 19.35 0.32 -0.84
C ASP A 153 18.06 -0.18 -1.52
N GLU A 154 18.17 -0.80 -2.69
CA GLU A 154 17.01 -1.30 -3.44
C GLU A 154 16.23 -2.39 -2.69
N SER A 155 16.89 -3.21 -1.86
CA SER A 155 16.21 -4.20 -1.03
C SER A 155 15.35 -3.50 0.02
N GLU A 156 15.89 -2.46 0.65
CA GLU A 156 15.19 -1.65 1.65
C GLU A 156 14.06 -0.83 1.04
N LYS A 157 14.27 -0.20 -0.12
CA LYS A 157 13.22 0.50 -0.87
C LYS A 157 12.09 -0.45 -1.29
N SER A 158 12.40 -1.74 -1.48
CA SER A 158 11.42 -2.75 -1.86
C SER A 158 10.52 -3.21 -0.70
N GLU A 159 10.91 -3.00 0.57
CA GLU A 159 10.13 -3.41 1.75
C GLU A 159 8.76 -2.72 1.79
N LEU A 160 7.72 -3.47 2.20
CA LEU A 160 6.37 -2.94 2.32
C LEU A 160 6.31 -1.69 3.22
N LEU A 161 7.08 -1.68 4.32
CA LEU A 161 7.13 -0.56 5.24
C LEU A 161 7.63 0.72 4.54
N PHE A 162 8.72 0.62 3.76
CA PHE A 162 9.25 1.75 3.00
C PHE A 162 8.27 2.21 1.92
N ARG A 163 7.66 1.28 1.18
CA ARG A 163 6.70 1.63 0.13
C ARG A 163 5.48 2.38 0.68
N LEU A 164 4.92 1.93 1.81
CA LEU A 164 3.81 2.62 2.47
C LEU A 164 4.22 4.02 2.95
N PHE A 165 5.39 4.15 3.58
CA PHE A 165 5.94 5.44 3.99
C PHE A 165 6.11 6.39 2.81
N ARG A 166 6.72 5.92 1.72
CA ARG A 166 6.91 6.66 0.48
C ARG A 166 5.59 7.17 -0.09
N HIS A 167 4.58 6.30 -0.18
CA HIS A 167 3.25 6.70 -0.68
C HIS A 167 2.64 7.82 0.16
N LEU A 168 2.80 7.80 1.49
CA LEU A 168 2.30 8.83 2.40
C LEU A 168 3.09 10.15 2.27
N CYS A 169 4.41 10.09 2.08
CA CYS A 169 5.26 11.28 1.91
C CYS A 169 4.96 12.02 0.59
N ILE A 170 4.74 11.28 -0.49
CA ILE A 170 4.41 11.83 -1.81
C ILE A 170 2.98 12.40 -1.81
N GLY A 171 2.01 11.64 -1.29
CA GLY A 171 0.61 12.03 -1.20
C GLY A 171 -0.16 12.01 -2.52
N GLY A 172 -1.33 12.64 -2.53
CA GLY A 172 -2.19 12.81 -3.71
C GLY A 172 -1.91 14.09 -4.49
N GLN A 173 -2.82 14.44 -5.40
CA GLN A 173 -2.60 15.50 -6.39
C GLN A 173 -2.42 16.91 -5.77
N VAL A 174 -3.13 17.20 -4.68
CA VAL A 174 -3.06 18.50 -3.99
C VAL A 174 -2.45 18.34 -2.59
N CYS A 175 -1.43 17.48 -2.48
CA CYS A 175 -0.75 17.19 -1.22
C CYS A 175 -0.13 18.46 -0.60
N GLN A 176 -0.53 18.76 0.63
CA GLN A 176 0.16 19.71 1.49
C GLN A 176 1.12 18.93 2.39
N TYR A 177 2.40 18.92 2.03
CA TYR A 177 3.41 18.15 2.76
C TYR A 177 3.72 18.72 4.16
N GLU A 178 4.49 17.97 4.94
CA GLU A 178 4.94 18.36 6.27
C GLU A 178 6.33 19.01 6.22
N ASP A 179 6.63 19.82 7.24
CA ASP A 179 8.00 20.31 7.50
C ASP A 179 8.75 19.41 8.50
N GLU A 180 8.06 18.47 9.13
CA GLU A 180 8.58 17.58 10.16
C GLU A 180 8.41 16.11 9.71
N LEU A 181 9.37 15.26 10.05
CA LEU A 181 9.37 13.84 9.70
C LEU A 181 8.35 13.03 10.51
N GLN A 182 8.16 13.38 11.78
CA GLN A 182 7.42 12.58 12.76
C GLN A 182 5.98 12.22 12.34
N PRO A 183 5.17 13.15 11.75
CA PRO A 183 3.83 12.79 11.29
C PRO A 183 3.82 11.66 10.26
N TYR A 184 4.79 11.60 9.35
CA TYR A 184 4.86 10.51 8.38
C TYR A 184 5.19 9.17 9.05
N LEU A 185 6.10 9.17 10.03
CA LEU A 185 6.47 7.97 10.79
C LEU A 185 5.29 7.43 11.61
N ASP A 186 4.55 8.30 12.29
CA ASP A 186 3.41 7.88 13.12
C ASP A 186 2.28 7.28 12.29
N ILE A 187 1.92 7.93 11.18
CA ILE A 187 0.88 7.45 10.27
C ILE A 187 1.31 6.13 9.60
N THR A 188 2.57 6.02 9.19
CA THR A 188 3.13 4.77 8.63
C THR A 188 3.08 3.64 9.64
N LYS A 189 3.51 3.89 10.89
CA LYS A 189 3.52 2.90 11.97
C LYS A 189 2.12 2.39 12.28
N GLY A 190 1.14 3.29 12.36
CA GLY A 190 -0.27 2.93 12.57
C GLY A 190 -0.80 2.07 11.44
N LEU A 191 -0.56 2.48 10.19
CA LEU A 191 -0.97 1.75 9.00
C LEU A 191 -0.35 0.36 8.94
N TYR A 192 0.96 0.27 9.17
CA TYR A 192 1.70 -0.99 9.09
C TYR A 192 1.20 -1.99 10.14
N LYS A 193 0.92 -1.54 11.37
CA LYS A 193 0.37 -2.39 12.45
C LYS A 193 -1.02 -2.93 12.15
N ASP A 194 -1.85 -2.18 11.45
CA ASP A 194 -3.19 -2.62 11.04
C ASP A 194 -3.13 -3.70 9.93
N LEU A 195 -2.10 -3.64 9.08
CA LEU A 195 -1.96 -4.52 7.93
C LEU A 195 -1.15 -5.79 8.25
N VAL A 196 -0.04 -5.65 8.98
CA VAL A 196 0.98 -6.68 9.16
C VAL A 196 0.88 -7.31 10.54
N SER A 197 0.90 -8.64 10.57
CA SER A 197 0.93 -9.42 11.80
C SER A 197 2.32 -10.00 12.06
N VAL A 198 2.75 -9.94 13.31
CA VAL A 198 3.98 -10.56 13.81
C VAL A 198 3.64 -11.69 14.77
N VAL A 199 4.44 -12.74 14.76
CA VAL A 199 4.33 -13.86 15.70
C VAL A 199 5.65 -14.06 16.41
N LYS A 200 5.58 -14.52 17.67
CA LYS A 200 6.77 -14.94 18.39
C LYS A 200 7.18 -16.32 17.89
N ASP A 201 8.41 -16.43 17.41
CA ASP A 201 8.98 -17.71 17.02
C ASP A 201 9.23 -18.57 18.26
N SER A 202 8.67 -19.78 18.28
CA SER A 202 8.71 -20.67 19.45
C SER A 202 10.12 -21.12 19.80
N ASN A 203 11.03 -21.16 18.83
CA ASN A 203 12.38 -21.69 19.00
C ASN A 203 13.35 -20.58 19.41
N SER A 204 13.29 -19.42 18.74
CA SER A 204 14.23 -18.31 18.95
C SER A 204 13.73 -17.25 19.95
N ASN A 205 12.45 -17.31 20.36
CA ASN A 205 11.76 -16.27 21.14
C ASN A 205 11.75 -14.86 20.51
N LYS A 206 12.22 -14.72 19.26
CA LYS A 206 12.21 -13.45 18.53
C LYS A 206 10.89 -13.28 17.79
N LEU A 207 10.48 -12.03 17.58
CA LEU A 207 9.36 -11.73 16.71
C LEU A 207 9.77 -11.95 15.25
N LYS A 208 8.88 -12.57 14.48
CA LYS A 208 8.98 -12.67 13.02
C LYS A 208 7.69 -12.20 12.38
N VAL A 209 7.79 -11.60 11.20
CA VAL A 209 6.61 -11.28 10.41
C VAL A 209 5.94 -12.57 9.96
N GLN A 210 4.61 -12.56 10.05
CA GLN A 210 3.76 -13.67 9.65
C GLN A 210 2.97 -13.38 8.37
N SER A 211 2.81 -12.09 8.05
CA SER A 211 2.10 -11.65 6.86
C SER A 211 2.97 -11.74 5.61
N ILE A 212 2.32 -11.97 4.47
CA ILE A 212 2.93 -12.00 3.15
C ILE A 212 2.25 -10.92 2.32
N ALA A 213 3.00 -10.14 1.55
CA ALA A 213 2.42 -9.06 0.75
C ALA A 213 2.72 -9.20 -0.74
N PHE A 214 1.73 -8.83 -1.55
CA PHE A 214 1.85 -8.76 -3.00
C PHE A 214 1.36 -7.42 -3.50
N LYS A 215 2.12 -6.76 -4.40
CA LYS A 215 1.58 -5.68 -5.23
C LYS A 215 0.87 -6.32 -6.40
N VAL A 216 -0.36 -5.89 -6.66
CA VAL A 216 -1.22 -6.52 -7.66
C VAL A 216 -1.71 -5.54 -8.70
N THR A 217 -1.93 -6.06 -9.90
CA THR A 217 -2.61 -5.37 -11.00
C THR A 217 -3.49 -6.39 -11.70
N ALA A 218 -4.74 -6.03 -11.99
CA ALA A 218 -5.69 -6.91 -12.66
C ALA A 218 -6.05 -6.36 -14.05
N PHE A 219 -6.17 -7.29 -15.01
CA PHE A 219 -6.33 -6.97 -16.42
C PHE A 219 -7.63 -7.56 -16.99
N GLU A 220 -8.25 -6.81 -17.89
CA GLU A 220 -9.38 -7.22 -18.69
C GLU A 220 -8.98 -8.15 -19.85
N LYS A 221 -9.96 -8.56 -20.66
CA LYS A 221 -9.77 -9.48 -21.79
C LYS A 221 -8.90 -8.90 -22.91
N ASP A 222 -8.95 -7.60 -23.11
CA ASP A 222 -8.16 -6.86 -24.10
C ASP A 222 -6.75 -6.49 -23.60
N GLY A 223 -6.43 -6.83 -22.35
CA GLY A 223 -5.16 -6.49 -21.71
C GLY A 223 -5.14 -5.12 -21.04
N ALA A 224 -6.24 -4.38 -21.00
CA ALA A 224 -6.34 -3.12 -20.26
C ALA A 224 -6.32 -3.36 -18.74
N ILE A 225 -5.65 -2.47 -18.00
CA ILE A 225 -5.68 -2.48 -16.53
C ILE A 225 -7.00 -1.88 -16.06
N TYR A 226 -7.69 -2.55 -15.14
CA TYR A 226 -8.88 -2.00 -14.48
C TYR A 226 -8.70 -1.82 -12.97
N PHE A 227 -7.68 -2.44 -12.38
CA PHE A 227 -7.37 -2.36 -10.95
C PHE A 227 -5.85 -2.27 -10.72
N PRO A 228 -5.36 -1.37 -9.84
CA PRO A 228 -6.13 -0.47 -8.95
C PRO A 228 -6.81 0.70 -9.68
N SER A 229 -6.35 1.04 -10.87
CA SER A 229 -6.80 2.21 -11.63
C SER A 229 -6.60 1.92 -13.12
N THR A 230 -7.46 2.47 -13.97
CA THR A 230 -7.27 2.44 -15.42
C THR A 230 -6.19 3.42 -15.89
N LYS A 231 -5.74 4.31 -15.00
CA LYS A 231 -4.59 5.19 -15.20
C LYS A 231 -3.33 4.48 -14.73
N ASN A 232 -2.22 4.69 -15.45
CA ASN A 232 -0.91 4.22 -15.02
C ASN A 232 -0.18 5.36 -14.34
N HIS A 233 -0.34 5.49 -13.02
CA HIS A 233 0.30 6.53 -12.23
C HIS A 233 1.07 5.93 -11.05
N MET A 234 2.20 6.53 -10.64
CA MET A 234 3.09 5.96 -9.61
C MET A 234 2.45 5.85 -8.22
N GLN A 235 1.45 6.69 -7.93
CA GLN A 235 0.64 6.64 -6.72
C GLN A 235 -0.61 5.76 -6.88
N ASP A 236 -0.86 5.15 -8.04
CA ASP A 236 -1.90 4.12 -8.18
C ASP A 236 -1.31 2.79 -7.72
N PHE A 237 -1.76 2.31 -6.57
CA PHE A 237 -1.25 1.05 -6.01
C PHE A 237 -2.35 0.23 -5.37
N ALA A 238 -2.13 -1.10 -5.35
CA ALA A 238 -2.85 -2.00 -4.49
C ALA A 238 -1.91 -3.09 -3.97
N TYR A 239 -1.99 -3.33 -2.66
CA TYR A 239 -1.30 -4.43 -1.99
C TYR A 239 -2.31 -5.39 -1.37
N LEU A 240 -2.11 -6.68 -1.61
CA LEU A 240 -2.77 -7.77 -0.87
C LEU A 240 -1.83 -8.21 0.24
N ILE A 241 -2.24 -8.03 1.49
CA ILE A 241 -1.50 -8.47 2.68
C ILE A 241 -2.24 -9.67 3.27
N ILE A 242 -1.65 -10.85 3.12
CA ILE A 242 -2.20 -12.14 3.52
C ILE A 242 -1.65 -12.50 4.91
N ASP A 243 -2.54 -12.91 5.80
CA ASP A 243 -2.21 -13.62 7.04
C ASP A 243 -2.64 -15.10 6.87
N PRO A 244 -1.70 -16.02 6.62
CA PRO A 244 -2.04 -17.42 6.33
C PRO A 244 -2.66 -18.17 7.51
N LEU A 245 -2.32 -17.79 8.76
CA LEU A 245 -2.85 -18.47 9.95
C LEU A 245 -4.27 -18.02 10.25
N LYS A 246 -4.56 -16.71 10.15
CA LYS A 246 -5.92 -16.18 10.30
C LYS A 246 -6.79 -16.41 9.07
N ARG A 247 -6.18 -16.78 7.94
CA ARG A 247 -6.81 -16.83 6.61
C ARG A 247 -7.49 -15.51 6.23
N HIS A 248 -6.80 -14.41 6.53
CA HIS A 248 -7.25 -13.06 6.21
C HIS A 248 -6.44 -12.53 5.02
N VAL A 249 -7.07 -11.77 4.15
CA VAL A 249 -6.39 -10.88 3.21
C VAL A 249 -6.91 -9.46 3.40
N ASN A 250 -5.99 -8.53 3.63
CA ASN A 250 -6.26 -7.09 3.63
C ASN A 250 -5.83 -6.53 2.28
N VAL A 251 -6.74 -5.86 1.58
CA VAL A 251 -6.43 -5.12 0.36
C VAL A 251 -6.34 -3.65 0.72
N ILE A 252 -5.14 -3.08 0.67
CA ILE A 252 -4.96 -1.62 0.70
C ILE A 252 -4.78 -1.14 -0.73
N GLN A 253 -5.48 -0.06 -1.10
CA GLN A 253 -5.36 0.54 -2.41
C GLN A 253 -5.47 2.05 -2.34
N HIS A 254 -4.82 2.71 -3.30
CA HIS A 254 -4.94 4.15 -3.52
C HIS A 254 -4.99 4.43 -5.02
N VAL A 255 -5.77 5.43 -5.39
CA VAL A 255 -5.84 5.94 -6.76
C VAL A 255 -5.57 7.44 -6.71
N PHE A 256 -4.54 7.88 -7.43
CA PHE A 256 -4.09 9.26 -7.52
C PHE A 256 -5.16 10.21 -8.07
N GLY A 257 -5.12 11.44 -7.57
CA GLY A 257 -6.05 12.52 -7.89
C GLY A 257 -6.38 13.34 -6.65
N ALA A 258 -7.36 14.23 -6.79
CA ALA A 258 -7.98 14.97 -5.70
C ALA A 258 -9.40 14.45 -5.44
N SER A 259 -9.86 14.58 -4.20
CA SER A 259 -11.27 14.30 -3.87
C SER A 259 -12.13 15.46 -4.38
N ALA A 260 -13.30 15.14 -4.93
CA ALA A 260 -14.29 16.17 -5.25
C ALA A 260 -14.80 16.75 -3.92
N PHE A 261 -14.64 18.06 -3.73
CA PHE A 261 -15.19 18.80 -2.59
C PHE A 261 -16.71 18.94 -2.70
#